data_AF-H8GRF6-F1
#
_entry.id   AF-H8GRF6-F1
#
_cell.length_a   1.000
_cell.length_b   1.000
_cell.length_c   1.000
_cell.angle_alpha   90.00
_cell.angle_beta   90.00
_cell.angle_gamma   90.00
#
_symmetry.space_group_name_H-M   'P 1'
#
loop_
_entity.id
_entity.type
_entity.pdbx_description
1 polymer ?
#
loop_
_entity_poly.entity_id
_entity_poly.type
_entity_poly.pdbx_seq_one_letter_code
_entity_poly.pdbx_strand_id
1 'polypeptide(L)'
;MKINKIWKIPLLSLAVASMGDLPVKSQIRHYYIAAEDSVWDFAPSGQNLVHCHEAAPCAIPEPWADSHRFPATRYIRYTDGTFATPMPQPEWLGILGPVIRAEVGDTVIVHFCNKAEGIYGMHPHGLRYTKENEGAHFFGANSGSLPGAGSEVMPGQCFDYNWVADQDSGPAEGEPSSKVWWYHSHIHESAETNKGLLGPIIVTRKGMARRDGSPIDVDREFVTAFFVFDKLGGEEPGLMHSINGYIFGNLKGLVMENGQKVRWHVLGMGNEVDLHTPHWHGKTLKTGRGGAEQRTDLVQLLPGGMMTADMEADNPGEWLYHCHVDDHIAAGMLTTYLIKERNRE
;
A
#
# COMPACT_ATOMS: atom_id res chain seq x y z
N MET A 1 -61.77 -65.52 11.51
CA MET A 1 -60.58 -64.84 12.07
C MET A 1 -59.81 -64.16 10.94
N LYS A 2 -59.91 -62.83 10.82
CA LYS A 2 -59.22 -62.04 9.79
C LYS A 2 -57.89 -61.53 10.36
N ILE A 3 -56.81 -61.73 9.62
CA ILE A 3 -55.44 -61.33 9.98
C ILE A 3 -55.18 -59.94 9.37
N ASN A 4 -54.89 -58.94 10.19
CA ASN A 4 -54.44 -57.62 9.76
C ASN A 4 -52.92 -57.65 9.52
N LYS A 5 -52.49 -57.36 8.28
CA LYS A 5 -51.10 -57.00 7.96
C LYS A 5 -51.01 -55.48 7.79
N ILE A 6 -50.31 -54.82 8.70
CA ILE A 6 -49.97 -53.39 8.63
C ILE A 6 -48.72 -53.27 7.75
N TRP A 7 -48.81 -52.47 6.68
CA TRP A 7 -47.66 -52.08 5.85
C TRP A 7 -47.03 -50.82 6.45
N LYS A 8 -45.73 -50.89 6.78
CA LYS A 8 -44.92 -49.69 7.10
C LYS A 8 -44.41 -49.09 5.79
N ILE A 9 -44.76 -47.83 5.53
CA ILE A 9 -44.18 -47.01 4.47
C ILE A 9 -42.91 -46.34 5.05
N PRO A 10 -41.74 -46.41 4.42
CA PRO A 10 -40.58 -45.66 4.88
C PRO A 10 -40.73 -44.19 4.44
N LEU A 11 -40.60 -43.25 5.37
CA LEU A 11 -40.37 -41.85 5.03
C LEU A 11 -38.96 -41.72 4.41
N LEU A 12 -38.90 -41.34 3.14
CA LEU A 12 -37.67 -40.78 2.56
C LEU A 12 -37.47 -39.39 3.15
N SER A 13 -36.43 -39.19 3.97
CA SER A 13 -35.97 -37.84 4.30
C SER A 13 -35.26 -37.25 3.09
N LEU A 14 -35.86 -36.24 2.45
CA LEU A 14 -35.11 -35.36 1.56
C LEU A 14 -34.10 -34.59 2.42
N ALA A 15 -32.84 -35.00 2.34
CA ALA A 15 -31.74 -34.15 2.75
C ALA A 15 -31.65 -32.98 1.77
N VAL A 16 -32.09 -31.80 2.20
CA VAL A 16 -31.73 -30.55 1.53
C VAL A 16 -30.23 -30.40 1.74
N ALA A 17 -29.45 -30.68 0.70
CA ALA A 17 -28.05 -30.32 0.69
C ALA A 17 -27.98 -28.79 0.79
N SER A 18 -27.59 -28.31 1.97
CA SER A 18 -27.01 -26.98 2.11
C SER A 18 -25.97 -26.83 1.00
N MET A 19 -26.14 -25.83 0.13
CA MET A 19 -25.04 -25.34 -0.68
C MET A 19 -24.04 -24.72 0.30
N GLY A 20 -23.23 -25.58 0.91
CA GLY A 20 -22.09 -25.17 1.71
C GLY A 20 -21.23 -24.27 0.84
N ASP A 21 -20.84 -23.13 1.41
CA ASP A 21 -19.85 -22.23 0.84
C ASP A 21 -18.75 -23.05 0.19
N LEU A 22 -18.58 -22.88 -1.13
CA LEU A 22 -17.43 -23.45 -1.81
C LEU A 22 -16.20 -22.94 -1.07
N PRO A 23 -15.34 -23.82 -0.52
CA PRO A 23 -14.15 -23.35 0.18
C PRO A 23 -13.29 -22.62 -0.84
N VAL A 24 -13.17 -21.30 -0.71
CA VAL A 24 -12.15 -20.53 -1.42
C VAL A 24 -10.82 -21.12 -0.98
N LYS A 25 -10.16 -21.84 -1.90
CA LYS A 25 -8.86 -22.48 -1.67
C LYS A 25 -7.83 -21.40 -1.40
N SER A 26 -7.02 -21.60 -0.37
CA SER A 26 -5.73 -20.91 -0.19
C SER A 26 -4.96 -20.91 -1.51
N GLN A 27 -4.60 -19.72 -2.00
CA GLN A 27 -3.85 -19.55 -3.25
C GLN A 27 -2.37 -19.30 -2.96
N ILE A 28 -1.52 -19.71 -3.89
CA ILE A 28 -0.13 -19.26 -3.94
C ILE A 28 -0.07 -18.10 -4.92
N ARG A 29 0.34 -16.93 -4.45
CA ARG A 29 0.46 -15.71 -5.25
C ARG A 29 1.93 -15.41 -5.51
N HIS A 30 2.29 -15.35 -6.79
CA HIS A 30 3.66 -15.09 -7.21
C HIS A 30 3.82 -13.61 -7.60
N TYR A 31 4.88 -12.99 -7.09
CA TYR A 31 5.31 -11.65 -7.44
C TYR A 31 6.78 -11.68 -7.86
N TYR A 32 7.08 -11.15 -9.04
CA TYR A 32 8.45 -11.00 -9.53
C TYR A 32 8.82 -9.54 -9.36
N ILE A 33 9.72 -9.25 -8.42
CA ILE A 33 10.06 -7.88 -8.02
C ILE A 33 11.57 -7.72 -8.08
N ALA A 34 12.06 -6.62 -8.66
CA ALA A 34 13.47 -6.27 -8.61
C ALA A 34 13.70 -4.92 -7.95
N ALA A 35 14.82 -4.79 -7.24
CA ALA A 35 15.35 -3.48 -6.84
C ALA A 35 16.20 -2.92 -7.98
N GLU A 36 15.91 -1.70 -8.43
CA GLU A 36 16.61 -1.05 -9.54
C GLU A 36 16.95 0.39 -9.22
N ASP A 37 18.17 0.80 -9.58
CA ASP A 37 18.62 2.18 -9.47
C ASP A 37 18.03 3.04 -10.59
N SER A 38 17.64 4.26 -10.22
CA SER A 38 16.98 5.22 -11.09
C SER A 38 17.26 6.64 -10.60
N VAL A 39 16.71 7.63 -11.31
CA VAL A 39 16.62 9.00 -10.82
C VAL A 39 15.15 9.32 -10.65
N TRP A 40 14.78 9.75 -9.44
CA TRP A 40 13.43 10.18 -9.14
C TRP A 40 13.34 11.71 -9.18
N ASP A 41 12.31 12.19 -9.86
CA ASP A 41 11.94 13.60 -9.91
C ASP A 41 10.67 13.79 -9.08
N PHE A 42 10.80 14.52 -7.97
CA PHE A 42 9.71 14.81 -7.04
C PHE A 42 8.73 15.85 -7.59
N ALA A 43 9.13 16.64 -8.57
CA ALA A 43 8.31 17.67 -9.19
C ALA A 43 8.53 17.71 -10.73
N PRO A 44 8.16 16.64 -11.46
CA PRO A 44 8.48 16.49 -12.88
C PRO A 44 7.88 17.58 -13.79
N SER A 45 6.88 18.33 -13.33
CA SER A 45 6.37 19.49 -14.07
C SER A 45 7.27 20.73 -13.98
N GLY A 46 8.18 20.76 -13.01
CA GLY A 46 8.93 21.97 -12.62
C GLY A 46 8.04 23.06 -12.02
N GLN A 47 6.81 22.72 -11.60
CA GLN A 47 5.80 23.67 -11.16
C GLN A 47 5.11 23.26 -9.86
N ASN A 48 4.67 24.26 -9.10
CA ASN A 48 3.68 24.10 -8.04
C ASN A 48 2.28 24.14 -8.66
N LEU A 49 1.65 22.97 -8.79
CA LEU A 49 0.40 22.81 -9.53
C LEU A 49 -0.86 23.18 -8.73
N VAL A 50 -0.77 23.24 -7.39
CA VAL A 50 -1.92 23.58 -6.54
C VAL A 50 -2.05 25.08 -6.31
N HIS A 51 -0.93 25.78 -6.13
CA HIS A 51 -0.91 27.23 -5.95
C HIS A 51 -0.52 27.96 -7.25
N CYS A 52 -1.01 27.44 -8.38
CA CYS A 52 -0.82 27.99 -9.72
C CYS A 52 -2.04 28.81 -10.14
N HIS A 53 -1.92 30.14 -10.16
CA HIS A 53 -2.98 31.02 -10.70
C HIS A 53 -2.39 32.32 -11.23
N GLU A 54 -3.15 33.13 -11.97
CA GLU A 54 -2.62 34.32 -12.67
C GLU A 54 -1.83 35.30 -11.76
N ALA A 55 -2.22 35.42 -10.50
CA ALA A 55 -1.55 36.25 -9.49
C ALA A 55 -0.41 35.56 -8.70
N ALA A 56 -0.19 34.26 -8.87
CA ALA A 56 0.90 33.51 -8.25
C ALA A 56 1.63 32.68 -9.33
N PRO A 57 2.87 33.04 -9.72
CA PRO A 57 3.59 32.24 -10.71
C PRO A 57 3.69 30.80 -10.19
N CYS A 58 3.43 29.83 -11.06
CA CYS A 58 3.40 28.40 -10.72
C CYS A 58 4.80 27.84 -10.41
N ALA A 59 5.72 28.68 -9.99
CA ALA A 59 7.07 28.34 -9.60
C ALA A 59 7.04 27.48 -8.34
N ILE A 60 7.92 26.48 -8.31
CA ILE A 60 8.25 25.77 -7.07
C ILE A 60 8.96 26.77 -6.15
N PRO A 61 8.58 26.88 -4.87
CA PRO A 61 9.29 27.72 -3.91
C PRO A 61 10.74 27.29 -3.71
N GLU A 62 11.63 28.24 -3.47
CA GLU A 62 12.96 27.94 -2.93
C GLU A 62 12.84 27.30 -1.54
N PRO A 63 13.72 26.34 -1.17
CA PRO A 63 14.92 25.91 -1.91
C PRO A 63 14.71 24.74 -2.89
N TRP A 64 13.46 24.34 -3.17
CA TRP A 64 13.17 23.14 -3.97
C TRP A 64 13.17 23.37 -5.48
N ALA A 65 13.17 24.62 -5.94
CA ALA A 65 13.05 24.99 -7.34
C ALA A 65 14.08 24.28 -8.25
N ASP A 66 15.34 24.20 -7.79
CA ASP A 66 16.43 23.51 -8.49
C ASP A 66 16.86 22.19 -7.80
N SER A 67 16.14 21.76 -6.74
CA SER A 67 16.54 20.66 -5.86
C SER A 67 15.41 19.65 -5.65
N HIS A 68 14.91 19.08 -6.74
CA HIS A 68 13.80 18.12 -6.71
C HIS A 68 14.08 16.83 -7.49
N ARG A 69 15.33 16.59 -7.92
CA ARG A 69 15.73 15.42 -8.70
C ARG A 69 16.92 14.72 -8.07
N PHE A 70 16.74 13.47 -7.64
CA PHE A 70 17.73 12.74 -6.86
C PHE A 70 17.87 11.27 -7.31
N PRO A 71 19.04 10.65 -7.09
CA PRO A 71 19.17 9.20 -7.17
C PRO A 71 18.15 8.49 -6.28
N ALA A 72 17.61 7.39 -6.79
CA ALA A 72 16.63 6.55 -6.11
C ALA A 72 16.86 5.09 -6.43
N THR A 73 16.46 4.20 -5.54
CA THR A 73 16.37 2.76 -5.80
C THR A 73 14.94 2.34 -5.53
N ARG A 74 14.29 1.68 -6.49
CA ARG A 74 12.86 1.36 -6.43
C ARG A 74 12.61 -0.12 -6.63
N TYR A 75 11.53 -0.61 -6.02
CA TYR A 75 11.00 -1.93 -6.35
C TYR A 75 10.14 -1.88 -7.61
N ILE A 76 10.50 -2.66 -8.62
CA ILE A 76 9.80 -2.75 -9.90
C ILE A 76 9.22 -4.15 -10.07
N ARG A 77 7.93 -4.24 -10.41
CA ARG A 77 7.28 -5.54 -10.69
C ARG A 77 7.49 -5.96 -12.13
N TYR A 78 7.64 -7.26 -12.34
CA TYR A 78 7.76 -7.91 -13.64
C TYR A 78 6.66 -8.95 -13.84
N THR A 79 6.43 -9.30 -15.11
CA THR A 79 5.43 -10.29 -15.52
C THR A 79 5.77 -11.71 -15.04
N ASP A 80 7.05 -12.05 -15.00
CA ASP A 80 7.56 -13.39 -14.75
C ASP A 80 9.05 -13.39 -14.32
N GLY A 81 9.60 -14.58 -14.07
CA GLY A 81 10.95 -14.80 -13.57
C GLY A 81 12.08 -14.49 -14.56
N THR A 82 11.78 -14.02 -15.77
CA THR A 82 12.81 -13.50 -16.69
C THR A 82 13.22 -12.07 -16.33
N PHE A 83 12.39 -11.35 -15.58
CA PHE A 83 12.58 -9.93 -15.25
C PHE A 83 12.86 -9.05 -16.48
N ALA A 84 12.21 -9.37 -17.61
CA ALA A 84 12.37 -8.66 -18.87
C ALA A 84 11.29 -7.59 -19.11
N THR A 85 10.03 -7.88 -18.75
CA THR A 85 8.90 -6.97 -19.00
C THR A 85 8.35 -6.42 -17.69
N PRO A 86 8.57 -5.12 -17.39
CA PRO A 86 7.96 -4.48 -16.23
C PRO A 86 6.43 -4.47 -16.35
N MET A 87 5.76 -4.67 -15.22
CA MET A 87 4.31 -4.51 -15.13
C MET A 87 3.97 -3.03 -14.91
N PRO A 88 2.94 -2.51 -15.58
CA PRO A 88 2.47 -1.15 -15.33
C PRO A 88 1.93 -1.05 -13.90
N GLN A 89 2.21 0.08 -13.26
CA GLN A 89 1.60 0.47 -11.99
C GLN A 89 0.71 1.69 -12.19
N PRO A 90 -0.31 1.89 -11.33
CA PRO A 90 -1.09 3.12 -11.36
C PRO A 90 -0.20 4.35 -11.20
N GLU A 91 -0.47 5.41 -11.95
CA GLU A 91 0.30 6.67 -11.90
C GLU A 91 0.39 7.22 -10.47
N TRP A 92 -0.71 7.11 -9.72
CA TRP A 92 -0.77 7.59 -8.34
C TRP A 92 0.15 6.84 -7.38
N LEU A 93 0.70 5.67 -7.73
CA LEU A 93 1.58 4.92 -6.84
C LEU A 93 2.97 5.57 -6.71
N GLY A 94 3.34 6.41 -7.67
CA GLY A 94 4.56 7.23 -7.61
C GLY A 94 5.82 6.41 -7.34
N ILE A 95 6.63 6.85 -6.37
CA ILE A 95 7.93 6.23 -6.07
C ILE A 95 7.78 4.82 -5.48
N LEU A 96 6.64 4.52 -4.86
CA LEU A 96 6.42 3.26 -4.15
C LEU A 96 6.58 2.05 -5.08
N GLY A 97 6.97 0.95 -4.48
CA GLY A 97 6.96 -0.37 -5.09
C GLY A 97 5.54 -0.87 -5.40
N PRO A 98 5.43 -1.97 -6.16
CA PRO A 98 4.15 -2.55 -6.55
C PRO A 98 3.29 -2.97 -5.36
N VAL A 99 1.97 -2.86 -5.50
CA VAL A 99 1.03 -3.41 -4.52
C VAL A 99 1.10 -4.94 -4.55
N ILE A 100 1.54 -5.53 -3.44
CA ILE A 100 1.43 -6.97 -3.18
C ILE A 100 0.04 -7.21 -2.58
N ARG A 101 -0.69 -8.21 -3.06
CA ARG A 101 -2.05 -8.53 -2.60
C ARG A 101 -2.13 -9.95 -2.11
N ALA A 102 -2.93 -10.16 -1.07
CA ALA A 102 -3.26 -11.49 -0.56
C ALA A 102 -4.69 -11.50 -0.02
N GLU A 103 -5.31 -12.66 -0.01
CA GLU A 103 -6.46 -12.97 0.84
C GLU A 103 -5.98 -13.74 2.08
N VAL A 104 -6.68 -13.59 3.21
CA VAL A 104 -6.42 -14.42 4.39
C VAL A 104 -6.49 -15.91 4.03
N GLY A 105 -5.40 -16.61 4.28
CA GLY A 105 -5.15 -18.01 3.94
C GLY A 105 -4.17 -18.20 2.78
N ASP A 106 -3.81 -17.14 2.05
CA ASP A 106 -2.88 -17.23 0.93
C ASP A 106 -1.41 -17.33 1.36
N THR A 107 -0.61 -17.93 0.49
CA THR A 107 0.86 -17.85 0.53
C THR A 107 1.32 -16.89 -0.55
N VAL A 108 2.16 -15.93 -0.18
CA VAL A 108 2.79 -14.97 -1.08
C VAL A 108 4.24 -15.39 -1.30
N ILE A 109 4.59 -15.70 -2.55
CA ILE A 109 5.96 -15.95 -2.97
C ILE A 109 6.45 -14.72 -3.73
N VAL A 110 7.46 -14.05 -3.18
CA VAL A 110 8.13 -12.93 -3.84
C VAL A 110 9.47 -13.40 -4.36
N HIS A 111 9.55 -13.54 -5.68
CA HIS A 111 10.79 -13.77 -6.42
C HIS A 111 11.51 -12.42 -6.52
N PHE A 112 12.40 -12.15 -5.57
CA PHE A 112 13.15 -10.90 -5.51
C PHE A 112 14.49 -11.03 -6.22
N CYS A 113 14.82 -10.08 -7.10
CA CYS A 113 16.16 -9.96 -7.67
C CYS A 113 16.74 -8.58 -7.43
N ASN A 114 17.95 -8.51 -6.90
CA ASN A 114 18.63 -7.24 -6.72
C ASN A 114 19.41 -6.87 -7.98
N LYS A 115 18.88 -5.95 -8.78
CA LYS A 115 19.53 -5.39 -9.98
C LYS A 115 20.25 -4.07 -9.70
N ALA A 116 20.18 -3.57 -8.48
CA ALA A 116 20.81 -2.33 -8.04
C ALA A 116 22.25 -2.58 -7.56
N GLU A 117 23.01 -1.50 -7.36
CA GLU A 117 24.40 -1.56 -6.90
C GLU A 117 24.54 -1.84 -5.39
N GLY A 118 23.53 -1.47 -4.60
CA GLY A 118 23.52 -1.69 -3.15
C GLY A 118 23.12 -3.11 -2.75
N ILE A 119 23.38 -3.50 -1.50
CA ILE A 119 22.88 -4.75 -0.90
C ILE A 119 21.49 -4.45 -0.33
N TYR A 120 20.49 -5.19 -0.77
CA TYR A 120 19.09 -4.96 -0.37
C TYR A 120 18.37 -6.27 -0.11
N GLY A 121 17.20 -6.18 0.50
CA GLY A 121 16.31 -7.31 0.73
C GLY A 121 14.85 -6.88 0.64
N MET A 122 13.94 -7.74 1.08
CA MET A 122 12.53 -7.38 1.28
C MET A 122 12.04 -7.94 2.61
N HIS A 123 11.58 -7.05 3.48
CA HIS A 123 10.97 -7.36 4.77
C HIS A 123 9.48 -7.00 4.73
N PRO A 124 8.55 -7.95 4.95
CA PRO A 124 7.13 -7.66 5.04
C PRO A 124 6.72 -7.27 6.46
N HIS A 125 5.82 -6.30 6.58
CA HIS A 125 5.02 -6.13 7.79
C HIS A 125 3.74 -6.97 7.69
N GLY A 126 3.23 -7.40 8.84
CA GLY A 126 1.89 -7.97 8.96
C GLY A 126 1.68 -9.36 8.34
N LEU A 127 2.69 -10.01 7.74
CA LEU A 127 2.62 -11.39 7.26
C LEU A 127 3.48 -12.31 8.13
N ARG A 128 3.16 -13.61 8.16
CA ARG A 128 4.01 -14.62 8.80
C ARG A 128 5.13 -15.08 7.87
N TYR A 129 6.29 -15.37 8.44
CA TYR A 129 7.46 -15.88 7.74
C TYR A 129 8.32 -16.76 8.66
N THR A 130 9.20 -17.57 8.08
CA THR A 130 10.30 -18.22 8.81
C THR A 130 11.51 -17.31 8.90
N LYS A 131 12.50 -17.64 9.74
CA LYS A 131 13.72 -16.82 9.88
C LYS A 131 14.49 -16.64 8.58
N GLU A 132 14.52 -17.64 7.72
CA GLU A 132 15.14 -17.52 6.38
C GLU A 132 14.43 -16.50 5.47
N ASN A 133 13.15 -16.23 5.70
CA ASN A 133 12.28 -15.38 4.88
C ASN A 133 11.96 -14.03 5.53
N GLU A 134 12.65 -13.67 6.61
CA GLU A 134 12.39 -12.46 7.39
C GLU A 134 12.82 -11.18 6.66
N GLY A 135 13.93 -11.22 5.90
CA GLY A 135 14.37 -10.06 5.12
C GLY A 135 14.98 -8.91 5.92
N ALA A 136 15.31 -9.14 7.20
CA ALA A 136 15.96 -8.17 8.07
C ALA A 136 17.31 -8.70 8.57
N HIS A 137 18.33 -7.86 8.55
CA HIS A 137 19.69 -8.24 8.94
C HIS A 137 19.98 -7.87 10.40
N PHE A 138 19.98 -8.86 11.29
CA PHE A 138 20.38 -8.70 12.69
C PHE A 138 20.84 -10.00 13.32
N PHE A 139 21.65 -9.89 14.38
CA PHE A 139 22.08 -11.03 15.19
C PHE A 139 21.14 -11.21 16.39
N GLY A 140 20.83 -12.46 16.71
CA GLY A 140 19.96 -12.77 17.85
C GLY A 140 20.64 -12.43 19.17
N ALA A 141 20.22 -11.34 19.83
CA ALA A 141 20.80 -10.90 21.10
C ALA A 141 20.76 -11.96 22.22
N ASN A 142 19.77 -12.86 22.19
CA ASN A 142 19.58 -13.91 23.20
C ASN A 142 20.16 -15.27 22.79
N SER A 143 20.28 -15.55 21.49
CA SER A 143 20.65 -16.86 20.94
C SER A 143 22.00 -16.89 20.25
N GLY A 144 22.56 -15.72 19.91
CA GLY A 144 23.67 -15.58 18.97
C GLY A 144 23.34 -16.05 17.56
N SER A 145 22.05 -16.25 17.22
CA SER A 145 21.67 -16.73 15.90
C SER A 145 22.06 -15.74 14.82
N LEU A 146 22.55 -16.26 13.71
CA LEU A 146 22.87 -15.47 12.52
C LEU A 146 21.59 -14.95 11.86
N PRO A 147 21.68 -13.85 11.10
CA PRO A 147 20.63 -13.43 10.18
C PRO A 147 20.19 -14.56 9.24
N GLY A 148 18.92 -14.56 8.83
CA GLY A 148 18.41 -15.52 7.86
C GLY A 148 18.96 -15.30 6.45
N ALA A 149 18.88 -16.31 5.59
CA ALA A 149 19.43 -16.29 4.23
C ALA A 149 18.88 -15.16 3.35
N GLY A 150 17.62 -14.76 3.54
CA GLY A 150 17.01 -13.64 2.82
C GLY A 150 17.31 -12.26 3.41
N SER A 151 18.15 -12.15 4.45
CA SER A 151 18.43 -10.86 5.13
C SER A 151 19.28 -9.91 4.29
N GLU A 152 20.11 -10.44 3.38
CA GLU A 152 20.96 -9.67 2.47
C GLU A 152 20.98 -10.33 1.10
N VAL A 153 20.51 -9.63 0.07
CA VAL A 153 20.59 -10.09 -1.31
C VAL A 153 21.59 -9.20 -2.04
N MET A 154 22.74 -9.78 -2.39
CA MET A 154 23.84 -9.08 -3.05
C MET A 154 23.44 -8.56 -4.44
N PRO A 155 24.13 -7.54 -4.98
CA PRO A 155 23.96 -7.12 -6.37
C PRO A 155 24.06 -8.30 -7.35
N GLY A 156 23.08 -8.39 -8.25
CA GLY A 156 22.95 -9.47 -9.24
C GLY A 156 22.41 -10.80 -8.71
N GLN A 157 22.13 -10.93 -7.41
CA GLN A 157 21.55 -12.13 -6.81
C GLN A 157 20.03 -12.04 -6.68
N CYS A 158 19.40 -13.20 -6.51
CA CYS A 158 17.96 -13.32 -6.30
C CYS A 158 17.66 -14.20 -5.09
N PHE A 159 16.51 -13.96 -4.46
CA PHE A 159 16.00 -14.73 -3.33
C PHE A 159 14.48 -14.86 -3.43
N ASP A 160 13.96 -16.06 -3.14
CA ASP A 160 12.53 -16.34 -3.12
C ASP A 160 12.01 -16.25 -1.69
N TYR A 161 11.33 -15.15 -1.36
CA TYR A 161 10.67 -14.99 -0.07
C TYR A 161 9.33 -15.73 -0.04
N ASN A 162 9.08 -16.48 1.02
CA ASN A 162 7.81 -17.16 1.30
C ASN A 162 7.15 -16.57 2.54
N TRP A 163 6.04 -15.87 2.32
CA TRP A 163 5.23 -15.22 3.36
C TRP A 163 3.82 -15.78 3.37
N VAL A 164 3.19 -15.84 4.54
CA VAL A 164 1.83 -16.37 4.71
C VAL A 164 0.93 -15.26 5.26
N ALA A 165 -0.15 -14.97 4.54
CA ALA A 165 -1.21 -14.09 5.01
C ALA A 165 -2.18 -14.91 5.87
N ASP A 166 -1.83 -15.11 7.14
CA ASP A 166 -2.69 -15.85 8.08
C ASP A 166 -3.89 -15.02 8.55
N GLN A 167 -4.63 -15.55 9.53
CA GLN A 167 -5.81 -14.87 10.08
C GLN A 167 -5.47 -13.51 10.72
N ASP A 168 -4.31 -13.40 11.37
CA ASP A 168 -3.87 -12.18 12.06
C ASP A 168 -3.25 -11.16 11.08
N SER A 169 -2.86 -11.61 9.89
CA SER A 169 -2.44 -10.75 8.79
C SER A 169 -3.60 -9.95 8.18
N GLY A 170 -4.83 -10.43 8.36
CA GLY A 170 -6.03 -9.83 7.80
C GLY A 170 -6.67 -8.74 8.67
N PRO A 171 -7.76 -8.13 8.19
CA PRO A 171 -8.53 -7.18 8.99
C PRO A 171 -9.24 -7.85 10.17
N ALA A 172 -9.20 -7.20 11.32
CA ALA A 172 -9.96 -7.58 12.50
C ALA A 172 -11.48 -7.39 12.26
N GLU A 173 -12.30 -7.87 13.19
CA GLU A 173 -13.73 -7.58 13.18
C GLU A 173 -13.97 -6.07 13.32
N GLY A 174 -14.89 -5.52 12.52
CA GLY A 174 -15.17 -4.08 12.47
C GLY A 174 -14.22 -3.24 11.61
N GLU A 175 -13.07 -3.79 11.18
CA GLU A 175 -12.20 -3.14 10.19
C GLU A 175 -12.75 -3.28 8.76
N PRO A 176 -12.40 -2.37 7.82
CA PRO A 176 -12.66 -2.54 6.40
C PRO A 176 -12.24 -3.93 5.88
N SER A 177 -12.86 -4.40 4.79
CA SER A 177 -12.65 -5.78 4.31
C SER A 177 -11.24 -6.07 3.80
N SER A 178 -10.38 -5.05 3.65
CA SER A 178 -8.96 -5.17 3.38
C SER A 178 -8.18 -4.19 4.26
N LYS A 179 -6.91 -4.48 4.52
CA LYS A 179 -6.00 -3.57 5.22
C LYS A 179 -4.63 -3.55 4.56
N VAL A 180 -3.89 -2.49 4.81
CA VAL A 180 -2.55 -2.29 4.26
C VAL A 180 -1.46 -2.52 5.31
N TRP A 181 -0.36 -3.10 4.85
CA TRP A 181 0.91 -3.25 5.54
C TRP A 181 2.04 -2.64 4.70
N TRP A 182 3.16 -2.31 5.33
CA TRP A 182 4.39 -1.99 4.64
C TRP A 182 5.13 -3.26 4.18
N TYR A 183 5.93 -3.12 3.13
CA TYR A 183 7.16 -3.89 2.96
C TYR A 183 8.28 -2.94 2.57
N HIS A 184 9.52 -3.23 2.97
CA HIS A 184 10.68 -2.40 2.66
C HIS A 184 11.99 -3.19 2.79
N SER A 185 13.10 -2.62 2.34
CA SER A 185 14.43 -3.18 2.63
C SER A 185 14.81 -2.87 4.08
N HIS A 186 15.51 -3.80 4.74
CA HIS A 186 15.72 -3.77 6.20
C HIS A 186 17.16 -4.15 6.61
N ILE A 187 18.15 -3.70 5.83
CA ILE A 187 19.58 -3.82 6.20
C ILE A 187 20.00 -2.51 6.87
N HIS A 188 19.77 -1.39 6.19
CA HIS A 188 19.91 -0.02 6.70
C HIS A 188 18.61 0.76 6.47
N GLU A 189 17.59 0.43 7.26
CA GLU A 189 16.19 0.86 7.08
C GLU A 189 16.02 2.33 6.68
N SER A 190 16.55 3.29 7.47
CA SER A 190 16.36 4.71 7.18
C SER A 190 17.02 5.14 5.87
N ALA A 191 18.22 4.62 5.56
CA ALA A 191 18.91 4.97 4.32
C ALA A 191 18.21 4.35 3.09
N GLU A 192 17.68 3.14 3.23
CA GLU A 192 17.06 2.38 2.14
C GLU A 192 15.66 2.86 1.81
N THR A 193 14.84 3.16 2.83
CA THR A 193 13.53 3.79 2.64
C THR A 193 13.69 5.17 2.02
N ASN A 194 14.67 5.97 2.45
CA ASN A 194 14.99 7.25 1.81
C ASN A 194 15.45 7.13 0.33
N LYS A 195 15.91 5.96 -0.12
CA LYS A 195 16.16 5.71 -1.55
C LYS A 195 14.90 5.43 -2.35
N GLY A 196 13.83 4.92 -1.72
CA GLY A 196 12.58 4.51 -2.38
C GLY A 196 12.27 3.01 -2.29
N LEU A 197 13.00 2.24 -1.49
CA LEU A 197 12.78 0.80 -1.27
C LEU A 197 11.66 0.53 -0.26
N LEU A 198 10.43 0.91 -0.61
CA LEU A 198 9.23 0.67 0.18
C LEU A 198 8.01 0.43 -0.73
N GLY A 199 7.05 -0.34 -0.28
CA GLY A 199 5.79 -0.53 -0.98
C GLY A 199 4.69 -1.16 -0.12
N PRO A 200 3.45 -1.20 -0.60
CA PRO A 200 2.33 -1.69 0.18
C PRO A 200 2.04 -3.19 -0.05
N ILE A 201 1.70 -3.90 1.03
CA ILE A 201 1.00 -5.19 0.99
C ILE A 201 -0.46 -4.94 1.40
N ILE A 202 -1.43 -5.41 0.63
CA ILE A 202 -2.86 -5.35 0.98
C ILE A 202 -3.37 -6.75 1.23
N VAL A 203 -3.87 -7.01 2.44
CA VAL A 203 -4.49 -8.28 2.82
C VAL A 203 -6.00 -8.10 2.94
N THR A 204 -6.73 -8.86 2.13
CA THR A 204 -8.19 -8.89 2.11
C THR A 204 -8.73 -10.01 2.99
N ARG A 205 -9.81 -9.75 3.71
CA ARG A 205 -10.53 -10.71 4.54
C ARG A 205 -10.94 -11.93 3.70
N LYS A 206 -10.86 -13.11 4.30
CA LYS A 206 -11.27 -14.36 3.67
C LYS A 206 -12.69 -14.29 3.13
N GLY A 207 -12.88 -14.69 1.87
CA GLY A 207 -14.15 -14.64 1.14
C GLY A 207 -14.51 -13.28 0.56
N MET A 208 -13.70 -12.25 0.78
CA MET A 208 -13.96 -10.88 0.32
C MET A 208 -13.01 -10.44 -0.81
N ALA A 209 -12.11 -11.30 -1.27
CA ALA A 209 -11.20 -10.98 -2.37
C ALA A 209 -11.78 -11.34 -3.73
N ARG A 210 -11.59 -10.45 -4.71
CA ARG A 210 -11.59 -10.78 -6.14
C ARG A 210 -10.40 -11.68 -6.46
N ARG A 211 -10.38 -12.22 -7.69
CA ARG A 211 -9.30 -13.10 -8.16
C ARG A 211 -7.91 -12.45 -8.03
N ASP A 212 -7.80 -11.16 -8.29
CA ASP A 212 -6.55 -10.39 -8.19
C ASP A 212 -6.16 -10.01 -6.74
N GLY A 213 -6.98 -10.36 -5.74
CA GLY A 213 -6.78 -10.05 -4.33
C GLY A 213 -7.44 -8.75 -3.87
N SER A 214 -8.02 -7.96 -4.77
CA SER A 214 -8.71 -6.72 -4.40
C SER A 214 -10.07 -6.98 -3.69
N PRO A 215 -10.49 -6.14 -2.74
CA PRO A 215 -11.74 -6.29 -1.99
C PRO A 215 -12.99 -6.09 -2.85
N ILE A 216 -13.95 -7.04 -2.81
CA ILE A 216 -15.17 -7.04 -3.64
C ILE A 216 -16.16 -5.90 -3.35
N ASP A 217 -16.10 -5.31 -2.15
CA ASP A 217 -17.08 -4.38 -1.59
C ASP A 217 -16.82 -2.90 -1.91
N VAL A 218 -15.75 -2.58 -2.64
CA VAL A 218 -15.39 -1.23 -3.06
C VAL A 218 -15.12 -1.16 -4.56
N ASP A 219 -15.41 -0.02 -5.17
CA ASP A 219 -15.27 0.21 -6.61
C ASP A 219 -13.83 0.61 -6.99
N ARG A 220 -13.12 1.25 -6.05
CA ARG A 220 -11.77 1.79 -6.28
C ARG A 220 -10.94 1.76 -5.01
N GLU A 221 -9.63 1.60 -5.17
CA GLU A 221 -8.64 1.69 -4.10
C GLU A 221 -7.55 2.70 -4.48
N PHE A 222 -7.04 3.43 -3.48
CA PHE A 222 -5.84 4.24 -3.59
C PHE A 222 -4.86 3.89 -2.47
N VAL A 223 -3.57 3.94 -2.76
CA VAL A 223 -2.51 3.91 -1.74
C VAL A 223 -1.78 5.24 -1.74
N THR A 224 -1.68 5.88 -0.59
CA THR A 224 -0.95 7.14 -0.42
C THR A 224 -0.05 7.08 0.80
N ALA A 225 1.22 7.30 0.59
CA ALA A 225 2.27 7.34 1.60
C ALA A 225 2.71 8.78 1.82
N PHE A 226 2.72 9.18 3.08
CA PHE A 226 3.22 10.48 3.54
C PHE A 226 4.60 10.24 4.14
N PHE A 227 5.60 10.85 3.51
CA PHE A 227 6.99 10.63 3.88
C PHE A 227 7.84 11.83 3.46
N VAL A 228 8.60 12.36 4.41
CA VAL A 228 9.68 13.32 4.17
C VAL A 228 10.93 12.54 3.75
N PHE A 229 11.23 12.51 2.45
CA PHE A 229 12.49 11.89 1.99
C PHE A 229 13.65 12.85 2.27
N ASP A 230 14.60 12.42 3.07
CA ASP A 230 15.86 13.11 3.31
C ASP A 230 16.91 12.67 2.28
N LYS A 231 17.19 13.56 1.33
CA LYS A 231 18.12 13.35 0.21
C LYS A 231 19.49 13.98 0.42
N LEU A 232 19.63 14.88 1.40
CA LEU A 232 20.86 15.67 1.63
C LEU A 232 21.29 15.71 3.11
N GLY A 233 20.83 14.78 3.93
CA GLY A 233 21.27 14.64 5.33
C GLY A 233 20.73 15.73 6.24
N GLY A 234 19.46 16.11 6.07
CA GLY A 234 18.76 17.10 6.89
C GLY A 234 18.80 18.53 6.33
N GLU A 235 19.50 18.76 5.23
CA GLU A 235 19.50 20.05 4.55
C GLU A 235 18.17 20.29 3.85
N GLU A 236 17.55 21.46 4.07
CA GLU A 236 16.22 21.83 3.56
C GLU A 236 16.00 21.53 2.06
N PRO A 237 16.94 21.85 1.13
CA PRO A 237 16.77 21.54 -0.30
C PRO A 237 16.68 20.04 -0.58
N GLY A 238 17.04 19.18 0.37
CA GLY A 238 16.98 17.73 0.27
C GLY A 238 15.80 17.10 1.01
N LEU A 239 14.99 17.89 1.74
CA LEU A 239 13.83 17.38 2.47
C LEU A 239 12.58 17.43 1.58
N MET A 240 12.24 16.29 0.99
CA MET A 240 11.10 16.17 0.07
C MET A 240 9.84 15.76 0.83
N HIS A 241 9.06 16.75 1.26
CA HIS A 241 7.81 16.58 2.00
C HIS A 241 6.70 16.08 1.07
N SER A 242 6.66 14.77 0.83
CA SER A 242 5.99 14.21 -0.34
C SER A 242 4.77 13.35 -0.02
N ILE A 243 3.87 13.26 -1.02
CA ILE A 243 2.86 12.20 -1.11
C ILE A 243 3.26 11.26 -2.25
N ASN A 244 3.54 9.99 -1.94
CA ASN A 244 4.05 8.99 -2.89
C ASN A 244 5.31 9.44 -3.66
N GLY A 245 6.15 10.28 -3.04
CA GLY A 245 7.37 10.80 -3.67
C GLY A 245 7.13 11.99 -4.60
N TYR A 246 5.97 12.64 -4.56
CA TYR A 246 5.76 13.89 -5.28
C TYR A 246 5.44 15.05 -4.34
N ILE A 247 5.89 16.24 -4.73
CA ILE A 247 5.70 17.50 -4.01
C ILE A 247 4.92 18.51 -4.86
N PHE A 248 4.33 19.52 -4.20
CA PHE A 248 3.68 20.67 -4.83
C PHE A 248 2.63 20.31 -5.90
N GLY A 249 1.79 19.29 -5.65
CA GLY A 249 0.72 18.89 -6.56
C GLY A 249 1.11 18.01 -7.73
N ASN A 250 2.36 17.53 -7.78
CA ASN A 250 2.82 16.70 -8.90
C ASN A 250 2.29 15.25 -8.87
N LEU A 251 1.70 14.80 -7.76
CA LEU A 251 1.02 13.50 -7.69
C LEU A 251 -0.31 13.54 -8.45
N LYS A 252 -0.43 12.74 -9.52
CA LYS A 252 -1.62 12.63 -10.36
C LYS A 252 -2.33 11.29 -10.21
N GLY A 253 -3.50 11.16 -10.82
CA GLY A 253 -4.22 9.89 -10.96
C GLY A 253 -5.20 9.54 -9.84
N LEU A 254 -5.33 10.38 -8.80
CA LEU A 254 -6.33 10.25 -7.73
C LEU A 254 -7.72 10.66 -8.22
N VAL A 255 -8.27 9.89 -9.16
CA VAL A 255 -9.54 10.18 -9.85
C VAL A 255 -10.56 9.10 -9.55
N MET A 256 -11.77 9.50 -9.17
CA MET A 256 -12.92 8.61 -8.93
C MET A 256 -14.20 9.23 -9.51
N GLU A 257 -15.30 8.48 -9.49
CA GLU A 257 -16.61 8.91 -10.01
C GLU A 257 -17.64 9.05 -8.88
N ASN A 258 -18.57 9.97 -9.06
CA ASN A 258 -19.69 10.19 -8.15
C ASN A 258 -20.48 8.90 -7.88
N GLY A 259 -20.66 8.58 -6.60
CA GLY A 259 -21.31 7.38 -6.10
C GLY A 259 -20.40 6.14 -5.97
N GLN A 260 -19.10 6.22 -6.28
CA GLN A 260 -18.17 5.12 -6.02
C GLN A 260 -17.88 4.97 -4.53
N LYS A 261 -17.78 3.72 -4.06
CA LYS A 261 -17.13 3.39 -2.79
C LYS A 261 -15.64 3.29 -3.02
N VAL A 262 -14.87 4.13 -2.32
CA VAL A 262 -13.43 4.24 -2.51
C VAL A 262 -12.71 3.91 -1.21
N ARG A 263 -11.77 2.97 -1.25
CA ARG A 263 -10.93 2.63 -0.10
C ARG A 263 -9.57 3.29 -0.22
N TRP A 264 -9.19 3.99 0.83
CA TRP A 264 -7.90 4.64 0.97
C TRP A 264 -7.02 3.85 1.92
N HIS A 265 -5.85 3.45 1.43
CA HIS A 265 -4.79 2.85 2.21
C HIS A 265 -3.71 3.91 2.41
N VAL A 266 -3.54 4.35 3.65
CA VAL A 266 -2.75 5.54 3.97
C VAL A 266 -1.62 5.12 4.88
N LEU A 267 -0.39 5.49 4.53
CA LEU A 267 0.78 5.04 5.24
C LEU A 267 1.72 6.20 5.58
N GLY A 268 2.40 6.09 6.72
CA GLY A 268 3.49 6.97 7.14
C GLY A 268 4.79 6.19 7.29
N MET A 269 5.91 6.82 6.99
CA MET A 269 7.26 6.28 7.16
C MET A 269 8.22 7.43 7.49
N GLY A 270 9.37 7.14 8.10
CA GLY A 270 10.43 8.11 8.36
C GLY A 270 10.82 8.19 9.83
N ASN A 271 10.95 9.39 10.39
CA ASN A 271 11.47 9.60 11.75
C ASN A 271 10.58 10.56 12.57
N GLU A 272 11.12 11.20 13.62
CA GLU A 272 10.39 12.11 14.49
C GLU A 272 9.76 13.33 13.80
N VAL A 273 10.20 13.71 12.58
CA VAL A 273 9.54 14.76 11.80
C VAL A 273 8.32 14.23 11.03
N ASP A 274 8.20 12.92 10.85
CA ASP A 274 7.10 12.28 10.10
C ASP A 274 5.84 12.05 10.95
N LEU A 275 5.37 13.13 11.59
CA LEU A 275 4.01 13.20 12.12
C LEU A 275 3.06 13.70 11.03
N HIS A 276 2.33 12.79 10.39
CA HIS A 276 1.47 13.16 9.27
C HIS A 276 0.00 13.19 9.66
N THR A 277 -0.71 14.17 9.11
CA THR A 277 -2.15 14.33 9.26
C THR A 277 -2.84 14.51 7.91
N PRO A 278 -2.88 13.47 7.05
CA PRO A 278 -3.58 13.54 5.77
C PRO A 278 -5.03 13.93 5.94
N HIS A 279 -5.48 14.92 5.18
CA HIS A 279 -6.83 15.48 5.23
C HIS A 279 -7.43 15.60 3.83
N TRP A 280 -8.69 15.15 3.70
CA TRP A 280 -9.46 15.19 2.46
C TRP A 280 -10.45 16.35 2.51
N HIS A 281 -10.20 17.40 1.72
CA HIS A 281 -11.13 18.52 1.64
C HIS A 281 -12.47 18.07 1.07
N GLY A 282 -13.57 18.61 1.58
CA GLY A 282 -14.91 18.37 1.05
C GLY A 282 -15.47 16.97 1.31
N LYS A 283 -14.73 16.08 2.01
CA LYS A 283 -15.12 14.68 2.25
C LYS A 283 -14.80 14.22 3.67
N THR A 284 -15.60 13.25 4.13
CA THR A 284 -15.31 12.47 5.35
C THR A 284 -15.09 11.01 4.99
N LEU A 285 -14.31 10.35 5.81
CA LEU A 285 -13.97 8.93 5.77
C LEU A 285 -14.64 8.17 6.92
N LYS A 286 -14.79 6.87 6.71
CA LYS A 286 -15.16 5.88 7.72
C LYS A 286 -13.95 5.03 8.06
N THR A 287 -13.65 4.89 9.33
CA THR A 287 -12.56 4.06 9.86
C THR A 287 -13.12 3.04 10.85
N GLY A 288 -12.46 1.89 10.98
CA GLY A 288 -12.90 0.78 11.84
C GLY A 288 -12.14 0.65 13.17
N ARG A 289 -11.61 1.75 13.73
CA ARG A 289 -10.80 1.66 14.97
C ARG A 289 -11.69 1.33 16.19
N GLY A 290 -11.34 0.25 16.89
CA GLY A 290 -11.93 -0.09 18.19
C GLY A 290 -13.30 -0.76 18.15
N GLY A 291 -13.65 -1.43 17.04
CA GLY A 291 -14.89 -2.21 16.93
C GLY A 291 -16.15 -1.41 16.64
N ALA A 292 -16.04 -0.10 16.40
CA ALA A 292 -17.14 0.76 15.95
C ALA A 292 -16.70 1.61 14.74
N GLU A 293 -17.62 1.86 13.81
CA GLU A 293 -17.39 2.79 12.70
C GLU A 293 -17.19 4.20 13.28
N GLN A 294 -16.04 4.81 12.99
CA GLN A 294 -15.73 6.20 13.33
C GLN A 294 -15.68 7.04 12.06
N ARG A 295 -16.21 8.26 12.12
CA ARG A 295 -16.10 9.24 11.05
C ARG A 295 -14.99 10.23 11.36
N THR A 296 -14.19 10.53 10.35
CA THR A 296 -13.11 11.51 10.40
C THR A 296 -12.90 12.09 9.02
N ASP A 297 -12.31 13.26 8.89
CA ASP A 297 -11.84 13.83 7.62
C ASP A 297 -10.30 13.88 7.56
N LEU A 298 -9.64 13.39 8.61
CA LEU A 298 -8.19 13.27 8.70
C LEU A 298 -7.77 11.95 9.34
N VAL A 299 -6.56 11.49 9.04
CA VAL A 299 -5.93 10.36 9.73
C VAL A 299 -4.62 10.78 10.37
N GLN A 300 -4.26 10.17 11.50
CA GLN A 300 -2.98 10.44 12.18
C GLN A 300 -2.01 9.31 11.87
N LEU A 301 -0.82 9.67 11.38
CA LEU A 301 0.22 8.72 11.02
C LEU A 301 1.53 9.14 11.68
N LEU A 302 2.19 8.17 12.30
CA LEU A 302 3.57 8.26 12.80
C LEU A 302 4.45 7.36 11.91
N PRO A 303 5.78 7.34 12.08
CA PRO A 303 6.64 6.39 11.37
C PRO A 303 6.16 4.95 11.47
N GLY A 304 6.04 4.28 10.31
CA GLY A 304 5.49 2.93 10.21
C GLY A 304 3.96 2.86 10.41
N GLY A 305 3.28 3.99 10.58
CA GLY A 305 1.83 4.05 10.75
C GLY A 305 1.08 3.65 9.49
N MET A 306 0.00 2.88 9.66
CA MET A 306 -0.83 2.37 8.56
C MET A 306 -2.30 2.52 8.93
N MET A 307 -3.10 3.01 7.99
CA MET A 307 -4.53 3.20 8.16
C MET A 307 -5.26 2.75 6.90
N THR A 308 -6.46 2.20 7.06
CA THR A 308 -7.38 1.96 5.97
C THR A 308 -8.72 2.61 6.28
N ALA A 309 -9.27 3.32 5.30
CA ALA A 309 -10.47 4.10 5.48
C ALA A 309 -11.34 4.08 4.22
N ASP A 310 -12.66 4.05 4.39
CA ASP A 310 -13.61 4.03 3.29
C ASP A 310 -14.24 5.42 3.09
N MET A 311 -14.32 5.84 1.84
CA MET A 311 -14.95 7.06 1.37
C MET A 311 -16.13 6.69 0.47
N GLU A 312 -17.26 7.37 0.67
CA GLU A 312 -18.30 7.44 -0.36
C GLU A 312 -18.01 8.68 -1.21
N ALA A 313 -17.64 8.50 -2.48
CA ALA A 313 -17.32 9.61 -3.36
C ALA A 313 -18.60 10.34 -3.79
N ASP A 314 -19.09 11.24 -2.95
CA ASP A 314 -20.10 12.24 -3.31
C ASP A 314 -19.42 13.59 -3.55
N ASN A 315 -20.18 14.61 -3.93
CA ASN A 315 -19.67 15.99 -4.11
C ASN A 315 -18.62 16.13 -5.24
N PRO A 316 -19.05 16.02 -6.52
CA PRO A 316 -18.18 16.19 -7.68
C PRO A 316 -17.41 17.51 -7.65
N GLY A 317 -16.11 17.42 -7.96
CA GLY A 317 -15.18 18.53 -7.85
C GLY A 317 -13.75 18.05 -7.73
N GLU A 318 -12.82 19.00 -7.86
CA GLU A 318 -11.41 18.80 -7.55
C GLU A 318 -11.12 19.37 -6.16
N TRP A 319 -10.58 18.53 -5.29
CA TRP A 319 -10.47 18.80 -3.86
C TRP A 319 -9.02 18.65 -3.41
N LEU A 320 -8.59 19.50 -2.47
CA LEU A 320 -7.26 19.43 -1.89
C LEU A 320 -7.11 18.18 -1.02
N TYR A 321 -5.93 17.56 -1.11
CA TYR A 321 -5.49 16.45 -0.28
C TYR A 321 -4.07 16.73 0.23
N HIS A 322 -3.91 16.91 1.53
CA HIS A 322 -2.65 17.42 2.08
C HIS A 322 -2.43 16.98 3.53
N CYS A 323 -1.22 17.18 4.03
CA CYS A 323 -0.90 17.05 5.46
C CYS A 323 -1.26 18.35 6.22
N HIS A 324 -1.81 18.24 7.42
CA HIS A 324 -2.11 19.41 8.27
C HIS A 324 -0.95 19.91 9.14
N VAL A 325 0.20 19.22 9.12
CA VAL A 325 1.42 19.78 9.73
C VAL A 325 1.88 20.95 8.88
N ASP A 326 1.95 22.12 9.50
CA ASP A 326 2.13 23.43 8.84
C ASP A 326 3.39 23.44 7.95
N ASP A 327 4.50 22.93 8.48
CA ASP A 327 5.76 22.82 7.75
C ASP A 327 5.66 21.87 6.55
N HIS A 328 4.96 20.74 6.70
CA HIS A 328 4.84 19.75 5.63
C HIS A 328 4.01 20.29 4.46
N ILE A 329 2.87 20.96 4.72
CA ILE A 329 2.09 21.57 3.64
C ILE A 329 2.88 22.71 2.97
N ALA A 330 3.54 23.56 3.75
CA ALA A 330 4.34 24.67 3.21
C ALA A 330 5.48 24.17 2.30
N ALA A 331 6.10 23.05 2.67
CA ALA A 331 7.17 22.39 1.92
C ALA A 331 6.68 21.44 0.80
N GLY A 332 5.37 21.42 0.51
CA GLY A 332 4.83 20.78 -0.70
C GLY A 332 4.11 19.45 -0.50
N MET A 333 3.80 19.04 0.72
CA MET A 333 3.05 17.79 1.01
C MET A 333 1.55 17.96 0.77
N LEU A 334 1.21 18.19 -0.49
CA LEU A 334 -0.13 18.47 -0.96
C LEU A 334 -0.31 18.01 -2.41
N THR A 335 -1.54 17.63 -2.75
CA THR A 335 -2.02 17.41 -4.12
C THR A 335 -3.53 17.58 -4.18
N THR A 336 -4.15 17.28 -5.31
CA THR A 336 -5.60 17.21 -5.47
C THR A 336 -6.09 15.79 -5.75
N TYR A 337 -7.37 15.55 -5.48
CA TYR A 337 -8.11 14.41 -6.02
C TYR A 337 -9.37 14.90 -6.71
N LEU A 338 -9.83 14.14 -7.71
CA LEU A 338 -10.95 14.50 -8.56
C LEU A 338 -12.10 13.51 -8.40
N ILE A 339 -13.28 14.03 -8.03
CA ILE A 339 -14.54 13.30 -8.12
C ILE A 339 -15.27 13.79 -9.37
N LYS A 340 -15.34 12.94 -10.41
CA LYS A 340 -16.05 13.26 -11.64
C LYS A 340 -17.55 13.07 -11.47
N GLU A 341 -18.33 13.89 -12.18
CA GLU A 341 -19.74 13.59 -12.39
C GLU A 341 -19.91 12.21 -13.04
N ARG A 342 -20.88 11.44 -12.56
CA ARG A 342 -21.21 10.15 -13.16
C ARG A 342 -22.21 10.38 -14.29
N ASN A 343 -21.73 10.36 -15.52
CA ASN A 343 -22.63 10.36 -16.68
C ASN A 343 -23.48 9.09 -16.63
N ARG A 344 -24.79 9.25 -16.42
CA ARG A 344 -25.77 8.18 -16.60
C ARG A 344 -26.06 8.10 -18.09
N GLU A 345 -25.48 7.12 -18.78
CA GLU A 345 -25.99 6.66 -20.08
C GLU A 345 -27.22 5.78 -19.90
#